data_AF-A0AAD3DS70-F1
#
_entry.id   AF-A0AAD3DS70-F1
#
_cell.length_a   1.000
_cell.length_b   1.000
_cell.length_c   1.000
_cell.angle_alpha   90.00
_cell.angle_beta   90.00
_cell.angle_gamma   90.00
#
_symmetry.space_group_name_H-M   'P 1'
#
loop_
_entity.id
_entity.type
_entity.pdbx_description
1 polymer ?
#
loop_
_entity_poly.entity_id
_entity_poly.type
_entity_poly.pdbx_seq_one_letter_code
_entity_poly.pdbx_strand_id
1 'polypeptide(L)'
;ELVSALQQCIRDCGCPPAAALGLEALGVLVEEDVLDFYAAYRVVHRWHPRLPDHPLVASRWVALLSHGSLDAEAHPTQAAAVLDALWAAVRHPAAQVRTAAYSAISRYPPDLLEKLEVLRPLHRYTAPLLSETDPRVLRAARSLAAVALRFEHANRRRLLLTQPTPDSAAAQSPSTAAAASDGLVTDAADSGAGGGSSKGAAYAAAATAREARALRNRLLNRIPKMLLATSAASMATSRTTAAVGGGAGSFHPGAMLFCYSHPPPPPLPPGASAAATAAAAKRAAAEAR
;
A
#
# COMPACT_ATOMS: atom_id res chain seq x y z
N GLU A 1 -0.82 22.44 -36.84
CA GLU A 1 -1.45 21.44 -37.74
C GLU A 1 -1.66 20.08 -37.09
N LEU A 2 -0.69 19.52 -36.34
CA LEU A 2 -0.85 18.23 -35.67
C LEU A 2 -2.00 18.21 -34.64
N VAL A 3 -2.10 19.26 -33.81
CA VAL A 3 -3.15 19.36 -32.78
C VAL A 3 -4.56 19.38 -33.38
N SER A 4 -4.76 20.06 -34.51
CA SER A 4 -6.06 20.08 -35.20
C SER A 4 -6.43 18.72 -35.80
N ALA A 5 -5.45 17.99 -36.34
CA ALA A 5 -5.68 16.63 -36.83
C ALA A 5 -6.06 15.67 -35.70
N LEU A 6 -5.37 15.75 -34.55
CA LEU A 6 -5.70 14.96 -33.37
C LEU A 6 -7.10 15.28 -32.82
N GLN A 7 -7.46 16.56 -32.76
CA GLN A 7 -8.80 16.98 -32.35
C GLN A 7 -9.88 16.41 -33.29
N GLN A 8 -9.61 16.39 -34.59
CA GLN A 8 -10.53 15.82 -35.58
C GLN A 8 -10.69 14.31 -35.37
N CYS A 9 -9.59 13.57 -35.19
CA CYS A 9 -9.64 12.13 -34.89
C CYS A 9 -10.47 11.81 -33.63
N ILE A 10 -10.30 12.60 -32.56
CA ILE A 10 -11.01 12.40 -31.29
C ILE A 10 -12.50 12.77 -31.42
N ARG A 11 -12.82 13.80 -32.22
CA ARG A 11 -14.19 14.26 -32.47
C ARG A 11 -14.98 13.32 -33.37
N ASP A 12 -14.34 12.69 -34.34
CA ASP A 12 -15.00 11.89 -35.37
C ASP A 12 -15.48 10.54 -34.82
N CYS A 13 -16.69 10.55 -34.25
CA CYS A 13 -17.36 9.38 -33.67
C CYS A 13 -17.62 8.22 -34.67
N GLY A 14 -17.44 8.46 -35.97
CA GLY A 14 -17.69 7.45 -37.01
C GLY A 14 -16.57 6.41 -37.19
N CYS A 15 -15.37 6.65 -36.67
CA CYS A 15 -14.23 5.73 -36.82
C CYS A 15 -13.54 5.47 -35.46
N PRO A 16 -13.98 4.44 -34.70
CA PRO A 16 -13.41 4.12 -33.41
C PRO A 16 -11.88 3.90 -33.39
N PRO A 17 -11.27 3.27 -34.42
CA PRO A 17 -9.80 3.17 -34.49
C PRO A 17 -9.10 4.53 -34.60
N ALA A 18 -9.65 5.48 -35.36
CA ALA A 18 -9.08 6.82 -35.49
C ALA A 18 -9.16 7.60 -34.16
N ALA A 19 -10.31 7.53 -33.48
CA ALA A 19 -10.47 8.14 -32.15
C ALA A 19 -9.52 7.53 -31.11
N ALA A 20 -9.37 6.20 -31.11
CA ALA A 20 -8.44 5.50 -30.23
C ALA A 20 -6.98 5.90 -30.49
N LEU A 21 -6.58 6.01 -31.76
CA LEU A 21 -5.25 6.47 -32.14
C LEU A 21 -5.02 7.93 -31.73
N GLY A 22 -6.02 8.80 -31.90
CA GLY A 22 -5.95 10.19 -31.47
C GLY A 22 -5.75 10.32 -29.95
N LEU A 23 -6.44 9.51 -29.16
CA LEU A 23 -6.26 9.46 -27.69
C LEU A 23 -4.89 8.89 -27.29
N GLU A 24 -4.39 7.88 -28.00
CA GLU A 24 -3.07 7.29 -27.75
C GLU A 24 -1.95 8.28 -28.09
N ALA A 25 -2.02 8.93 -29.25
CA ALA A 25 -1.08 9.98 -29.64
C ALA A 25 -1.10 11.16 -28.66
N LEU A 26 -2.28 11.55 -28.17
CA LEU A 26 -2.40 12.58 -27.15
C LEU A 26 -1.71 12.15 -25.84
N GLY A 27 -1.88 10.89 -25.43
CA GLY A 27 -1.19 10.32 -24.26
C GLY A 27 0.32 10.41 -24.38
N VAL A 28 0.89 10.08 -25.54
CA VAL A 28 2.34 10.21 -25.82
C VAL A 28 2.81 11.66 -25.69
N LEU A 29 2.04 12.62 -26.23
CA LEU A 29 2.42 14.04 -26.12
C LEU A 29 2.37 14.56 -24.68
N VAL A 30 1.45 14.04 -23.86
CA VAL A 30 1.39 14.36 -22.43
C VAL A 30 2.54 13.69 -21.67
N GLU A 31 2.89 12.46 -22.02
CA GLU A 31 4.01 11.72 -21.41
C GLU A 31 5.36 12.39 -21.67
N GLU A 32 5.54 12.95 -22.86
CA GLU A 32 6.76 13.69 -23.27
C GLU A 32 6.74 15.17 -22.85
N ASP A 33 5.82 15.58 -21.97
CA ASP A 33 5.68 16.96 -21.46
C ASP A 33 5.49 18.03 -22.55
N VAL A 34 4.99 17.61 -23.73
CA VAL A 34 4.68 18.53 -24.83
C VAL A 34 3.35 19.25 -24.56
N LEU A 35 2.45 18.61 -23.81
CA LEU A 35 1.13 19.12 -23.47
C LEU A 35 0.81 18.91 -21.99
N ASP A 36 0.27 19.95 -21.36
CA ASP A 36 -0.33 19.86 -20.02
C ASP A 36 -1.56 18.93 -20.06
N PHE A 37 -1.59 17.94 -19.15
CA PHE A 37 -2.65 16.93 -19.12
C PHE A 37 -4.02 17.57 -18.91
N TYR A 38 -4.19 18.47 -17.95
CA TYR A 38 -5.51 18.98 -17.59
C TYR A 38 -6.06 19.95 -18.64
N ALA A 39 -5.19 20.69 -19.33
CA ALA A 39 -5.54 21.50 -20.49
C ALA A 39 -5.97 20.61 -21.67
N ALA A 40 -5.23 19.54 -21.96
CA ALA A 40 -5.56 18.57 -22.99
C ALA A 40 -6.86 17.81 -22.67
N TYR A 41 -7.01 17.36 -21.43
CA TYR A 41 -8.18 16.63 -20.94
C TYR A 41 -9.45 17.48 -21.05
N ARG A 42 -9.38 18.79 -20.79
CA ARG A 42 -10.52 19.70 -20.98
C ARG A 42 -11.04 19.70 -22.43
N VAL A 43 -10.16 19.58 -23.41
CA VAL A 43 -10.55 19.47 -24.82
C VAL A 43 -11.18 18.12 -25.09
N VAL A 44 -10.59 17.02 -24.60
CA VAL A 44 -11.15 15.67 -24.75
C VAL A 44 -12.53 15.57 -24.09
N HIS A 45 -12.67 16.07 -22.87
CA HIS A 45 -13.90 16.04 -22.08
C HIS A 45 -15.05 16.81 -22.74
N ARG A 46 -14.75 17.82 -23.57
CA ARG A 46 -15.78 18.50 -24.38
C ARG A 46 -16.48 17.54 -25.34
N TRP A 47 -15.72 16.62 -25.94
CA TRP A 47 -16.21 15.67 -26.93
C TRP A 47 -16.65 14.35 -26.31
N HIS A 48 -15.95 13.92 -25.26
CA HIS A 48 -16.21 12.71 -24.49
C HIS A 48 -16.38 13.04 -23.00
N PRO A 49 -17.54 13.61 -22.60
CA PRO A 49 -17.81 13.99 -21.20
C PRO A 49 -18.09 12.77 -20.30
N ARG A 50 -18.29 11.61 -20.91
CA ARG A 50 -18.52 10.32 -20.25
C ARG A 50 -17.62 9.28 -20.90
N LEU A 51 -17.49 8.13 -20.24
CA LEU A 51 -16.79 6.98 -20.79
C LEU A 51 -17.38 6.63 -22.18
N PRO A 52 -16.56 6.56 -23.24
CA PRO A 52 -17.03 6.20 -24.57
C PRO A 52 -17.66 4.81 -24.62
N ASP A 53 -18.67 4.60 -25.48
CA ASP A 53 -19.37 3.31 -25.59
C ASP A 53 -18.50 2.22 -26.24
N HIS A 54 -17.72 2.60 -27.25
CA HIS A 54 -16.90 1.63 -27.98
C HIS A 54 -15.70 1.20 -27.11
N PRO A 55 -15.52 -0.10 -26.83
CA PRO A 55 -14.58 -0.58 -25.81
C PRO A 55 -13.12 -0.26 -26.14
N LEU A 56 -12.76 -0.13 -27.42
CA LEU A 56 -11.41 0.29 -27.84
C LEU A 56 -11.15 1.76 -27.50
N VAL A 57 -12.12 2.63 -27.74
CA VAL A 57 -11.99 4.07 -27.45
C VAL A 57 -12.02 4.27 -25.94
N ALA A 58 -12.92 3.56 -25.25
CA ALA A 58 -13.02 3.57 -23.79
C ALA A 58 -11.70 3.18 -23.11
N SER A 59 -11.03 2.11 -23.58
CA SER A 59 -9.75 1.70 -22.96
C SER A 59 -8.64 2.72 -23.18
N ARG A 60 -8.57 3.36 -24.36
CA ARG A 60 -7.60 4.44 -24.62
C ARG A 60 -7.92 5.72 -23.88
N TRP A 61 -9.20 6.06 -23.73
CA TRP A 61 -9.65 7.18 -22.92
C TRP A 61 -9.28 6.99 -21.45
N VAL A 62 -9.52 5.80 -20.90
CA VAL A 62 -9.12 5.42 -19.53
C VAL A 62 -7.60 5.42 -19.37
N ALA A 63 -6.84 4.97 -20.37
CA ALA A 63 -5.38 5.03 -20.35
C ALA A 63 -4.88 6.48 -20.31
N LEU A 64 -5.48 7.39 -21.11
CA LEU A 64 -5.16 8.81 -21.09
C LEU A 64 -5.37 9.41 -19.68
N LEU A 65 -6.47 9.08 -19.00
CA LEU A 65 -6.76 9.56 -17.64
C LEU A 65 -5.68 9.21 -16.60
N SER A 66 -4.86 8.20 -16.88
CA SER A 66 -3.77 7.82 -15.98
C SER A 66 -2.66 8.89 -15.90
N HIS A 67 -2.53 9.75 -16.91
CA HIS A 67 -1.57 10.86 -16.90
C HIS A 67 -2.00 12.01 -15.98
N GLY A 68 -3.26 12.03 -15.52
CA GLY A 68 -3.70 13.00 -14.52
C GLY A 68 -2.99 12.86 -13.17
N SER A 69 -2.25 11.78 -12.93
CA SER A 69 -1.40 11.63 -11.76
C SER A 69 -0.21 12.58 -11.75
N LEU A 70 0.23 13.10 -12.91
CA LEU A 70 1.41 13.97 -13.04
C LEU A 70 1.19 15.30 -12.29
N ASP A 71 0.06 15.95 -12.53
CA ASP A 71 -0.26 17.28 -11.97
C ASP A 71 -1.41 17.27 -10.97
N ALA A 72 -1.74 16.10 -10.42
CA ALA A 72 -2.90 15.94 -9.53
C ALA A 72 -2.80 16.78 -8.25
N GLU A 73 -1.59 17.06 -7.74
CA GLU A 73 -1.40 17.95 -6.58
C GLU A 73 -1.74 19.41 -6.92
N ALA A 74 -1.43 19.87 -8.13
CA ALA A 74 -1.75 21.23 -8.58
C ALA A 74 -3.25 21.40 -8.90
N HIS A 75 -3.93 20.31 -9.29
CA HIS A 75 -5.33 20.31 -9.72
C HIS A 75 -6.19 19.31 -8.93
N PRO A 76 -6.32 19.45 -7.60
CA PRO A 76 -6.91 18.44 -6.72
C PRO A 76 -8.37 18.09 -7.08
N THR A 77 -9.19 19.11 -7.37
CA THR A 77 -10.61 18.92 -7.75
C THR A 77 -10.76 18.18 -9.07
N GLN A 78 -9.87 18.45 -10.03
CA GLN A 78 -9.91 17.79 -11.34
C GLN A 78 -9.39 16.36 -11.24
N ALA A 79 -8.33 16.14 -10.47
CA ALA A 79 -7.80 14.81 -10.14
C ALA A 79 -8.88 13.92 -9.49
N ALA A 80 -9.63 14.46 -8.54
CA ALA A 80 -10.74 13.76 -7.89
C ALA A 80 -11.80 13.30 -8.91
N ALA A 81 -12.22 14.19 -9.82
CA ALA A 81 -13.19 13.86 -10.86
C ALA A 81 -12.66 12.80 -11.85
N VAL A 82 -11.38 12.88 -12.22
CA VAL A 82 -10.71 11.88 -13.06
C VAL A 82 -10.68 10.52 -12.37
N LEU A 83 -10.34 10.47 -11.08
CA LEU A 83 -10.34 9.24 -10.29
C LEU A 83 -11.72 8.62 -10.18
N ASP A 84 -12.77 9.42 -10.02
CA ASP A 84 -14.15 8.93 -10.01
C ASP A 84 -14.55 8.30 -11.34
N ALA A 85 -14.13 8.89 -12.46
CA ALA A 85 -14.31 8.31 -13.78
C ALA A 85 -13.55 6.98 -13.94
N LEU A 86 -12.32 6.89 -13.44
CA LEU A 86 -11.54 5.65 -13.44
C LEU A 86 -12.22 4.55 -12.61
N TRP A 87 -12.71 4.87 -11.41
CA TRP A 87 -13.47 3.94 -10.57
C TRP A 87 -14.82 3.53 -11.18
N ALA A 88 -15.43 4.39 -12.00
CA ALA A 88 -16.59 4.03 -12.79
C ALA A 88 -16.23 3.01 -13.89
N ALA A 89 -15.12 3.22 -14.60
CA ALA A 89 -14.64 2.35 -15.67
C ALA A 89 -14.28 0.92 -15.20
N VAL A 90 -13.95 0.73 -13.92
CA VAL A 90 -13.75 -0.59 -13.32
C VAL A 90 -15.00 -1.49 -13.45
N ARG A 91 -16.21 -0.93 -13.54
CA ARG A 91 -17.46 -1.69 -13.69
C ARG A 91 -17.83 -2.01 -15.15
N HIS A 92 -16.95 -1.67 -16.09
CA HIS A 92 -17.24 -1.83 -17.52
C HIS A 92 -17.28 -3.32 -17.93
N PRO A 93 -18.21 -3.75 -18.81
CA PRO A 93 -18.34 -5.15 -19.23
C PRO A 93 -17.09 -5.68 -19.96
N ALA A 94 -16.44 -4.83 -20.76
CA ALA A 94 -15.23 -5.22 -21.49
C ALA A 94 -13.99 -5.29 -20.60
N ALA A 95 -13.30 -6.43 -20.59
CA ALA A 95 -12.11 -6.70 -19.79
C ALA A 95 -10.94 -5.72 -20.07
N GLN A 96 -10.76 -5.31 -21.33
CA GLN A 96 -9.69 -4.36 -21.68
C GLN A 96 -9.86 -2.99 -21.02
N VAL A 97 -11.10 -2.53 -20.83
CA VAL A 97 -11.41 -1.26 -20.16
C VAL A 97 -11.14 -1.38 -18.66
N ARG A 98 -11.57 -2.49 -18.04
CA ARG A 98 -11.26 -2.76 -16.62
C ARG A 98 -9.76 -2.87 -16.36
N THR A 99 -9.03 -3.55 -17.26
CA THR A 99 -7.56 -3.68 -17.19
C THR A 99 -6.90 -2.30 -17.25
N ALA A 100 -7.31 -1.45 -18.20
CA ALA A 100 -6.82 -0.09 -18.31
C ALA A 100 -7.16 0.72 -17.05
N ALA A 101 -8.36 0.56 -16.48
CA ALA A 101 -8.80 1.30 -15.30
C ALA A 101 -7.96 0.96 -14.06
N TYR A 102 -7.76 -0.33 -13.77
CA TYR A 102 -6.90 -0.72 -12.64
C TYR A 102 -5.46 -0.27 -12.81
N SER A 103 -4.93 -0.36 -14.04
CA SER A 103 -3.58 0.11 -14.36
C SER A 103 -3.48 1.64 -14.17
N ALA A 104 -4.48 2.38 -14.63
CA ALA A 104 -4.55 3.83 -14.50
C ALA A 104 -4.63 4.28 -13.03
N ILE A 105 -5.51 3.67 -12.23
CA ILE A 105 -5.64 3.98 -10.79
C ILE A 105 -4.31 3.70 -10.08
N SER A 106 -3.59 2.65 -10.46
CA SER A 106 -2.30 2.30 -9.84
C SER A 106 -1.18 3.32 -10.09
N ARG A 107 -1.34 4.22 -11.07
CA ARG A 107 -0.39 5.33 -11.30
C ARG A 107 -0.55 6.46 -10.28
N TYR A 108 -1.68 6.55 -9.59
CA TYR A 108 -1.89 7.54 -8.54
C TYR A 108 -1.32 7.03 -7.21
N PRO A 109 -0.30 7.69 -6.62
CA PRO A 109 0.26 7.27 -5.34
C PRO A 109 -0.79 7.32 -4.22
N PRO A 110 -0.88 6.30 -3.34
CA PRO A 110 -1.83 6.33 -2.22
C PRO A 110 -1.65 7.52 -1.27
N ASP A 111 -0.41 7.97 -1.06
CA ASP A 111 -0.13 9.17 -0.25
C ASP A 111 -0.80 10.42 -0.87
N LEU A 112 -0.76 10.53 -2.20
CA LEU A 112 -1.44 11.59 -2.93
C LEU A 112 -2.96 11.47 -2.78
N LEU A 113 -3.50 10.26 -2.95
CA LEU A 113 -4.94 10.02 -2.77
C LEU A 113 -5.43 10.37 -1.35
N GLU A 114 -4.59 10.12 -0.32
CA GLU A 114 -4.88 10.50 1.06
C GLU A 114 -4.91 12.03 1.21
N LYS A 115 -3.88 12.74 0.69
CA LYS A 115 -3.84 14.22 0.71
C LYS A 115 -5.02 14.87 -0.01
N LEU A 116 -5.45 14.26 -1.12
CA LEU A 116 -6.58 14.72 -1.92
C LEU A 116 -7.95 14.35 -1.31
N GLU A 117 -7.99 13.63 -0.18
CA GLU A 117 -9.21 13.14 0.47
C GLU A 117 -10.09 12.24 -0.42
N VAL A 118 -9.50 11.60 -1.42
CA VAL A 118 -10.20 10.70 -2.37
C VAL A 118 -9.77 9.24 -2.24
N LEU A 119 -8.86 8.94 -1.30
CA LEU A 119 -8.46 7.58 -0.98
C LEU A 119 -9.68 6.74 -0.62
N ARG A 120 -9.85 5.61 -1.32
CA ARG A 120 -10.96 4.70 -1.05
C ARG A 120 -10.60 3.77 0.12
N PRO A 121 -11.58 3.16 0.80
CA PRO A 121 -11.29 2.14 1.80
C PRO A 121 -10.54 0.94 1.19
N LEU A 122 -9.62 0.33 1.94
CA LEU A 122 -8.78 -0.78 1.46
C LEU A 122 -9.58 -1.90 0.76
N HIS A 123 -10.78 -2.24 1.25
CA HIS A 123 -11.60 -3.30 0.67
C HIS A 123 -11.95 -3.05 -0.81
N ARG A 124 -12.04 -1.80 -1.26
CA ARG A 124 -12.29 -1.46 -2.68
C ARG A 124 -11.15 -1.89 -3.59
N TYR A 125 -9.91 -1.88 -3.07
CA TYR A 125 -8.73 -2.30 -3.82
C TYR A 125 -8.56 -3.82 -3.81
N THR A 126 -9.00 -4.52 -2.76
CA THR A 126 -8.81 -5.97 -2.61
C THR A 126 -10.00 -6.82 -3.07
N ALA A 127 -11.22 -6.28 -3.07
CA ALA A 127 -12.42 -7.01 -3.49
C ALA A 127 -12.31 -7.67 -4.89
N PRO A 128 -11.70 -7.02 -5.91
CA PRO A 128 -11.56 -7.61 -7.24
C PRO A 128 -10.76 -8.92 -7.27
N LEU A 129 -9.89 -9.16 -6.27
CA LEU A 129 -9.08 -10.38 -6.19
C LEU A 129 -9.93 -11.64 -6.00
N LEU A 130 -11.16 -11.49 -5.51
CA LEU A 130 -12.10 -12.58 -5.25
C LEU A 130 -13.17 -12.69 -6.34
N SER A 131 -13.52 -11.59 -7.00
CA SER A 131 -14.65 -11.52 -7.93
C SER A 131 -14.26 -11.52 -9.41
N GLU A 132 -13.04 -11.14 -9.77
CA GLU A 132 -12.62 -11.03 -11.17
C GLU A 132 -12.25 -12.39 -11.77
N THR A 133 -12.80 -12.69 -12.94
CA THR A 133 -12.58 -13.97 -13.65
C THR A 133 -11.53 -13.85 -14.74
N ASP A 134 -11.38 -12.67 -15.36
CA ASP A 134 -10.42 -12.48 -16.44
C ASP A 134 -8.98 -12.39 -15.87
N PRO A 135 -8.03 -13.24 -16.34
CA PRO A 135 -6.68 -13.29 -15.79
C PRO A 135 -5.87 -12.01 -16.04
N ARG A 136 -6.14 -11.27 -17.12
CA ARG A 136 -5.46 -10.00 -17.43
C ARG A 136 -5.93 -8.90 -16.50
N VAL A 137 -7.26 -8.82 -16.28
CA VAL A 137 -7.84 -7.86 -15.35
C VAL A 137 -7.38 -8.15 -13.92
N LEU A 138 -7.38 -9.44 -13.52
CA LEU A 138 -6.93 -9.87 -12.21
C LEU A 138 -5.45 -9.52 -11.95
N ARG A 139 -4.60 -9.60 -12.98
CA ARG A 139 -3.20 -9.16 -12.87
C ARG A 139 -3.08 -7.67 -12.57
N ALA A 140 -3.81 -6.82 -13.29
CA ALA A 140 -3.83 -5.38 -13.04
C ALA A 140 -4.41 -5.05 -11.65
N ALA A 141 -5.49 -5.72 -11.25
CA ALA A 141 -6.09 -5.57 -9.93
C ALA A 141 -5.14 -6.00 -8.80
N ARG A 142 -4.37 -7.08 -8.98
CA ARG A 142 -3.32 -7.50 -8.03
C ARG A 142 -2.24 -6.45 -7.85
N SER A 143 -1.78 -5.84 -8.94
CA SER A 143 -0.80 -4.75 -8.87
C SER A 143 -1.32 -3.58 -8.04
N LEU A 144 -2.56 -3.15 -8.31
CA LEU A 144 -3.21 -2.10 -7.55
C LEU A 144 -3.38 -2.46 -6.06
N ALA A 145 -3.87 -3.66 -5.76
CA ALA A 145 -4.05 -4.15 -4.40
C ALA A 145 -2.72 -4.21 -3.63
N ALA A 146 -1.65 -4.63 -4.30
CA ALA A 146 -0.32 -4.68 -3.69
C ALA A 146 0.18 -3.29 -3.29
N VAL A 147 -0.05 -2.27 -4.13
CA VAL A 147 0.28 -0.87 -3.82
C VAL A 147 -0.52 -0.38 -2.60
N ALA A 148 -1.83 -0.60 -2.58
CA ALA A 148 -2.69 -0.20 -1.47
C ALA A 148 -2.32 -0.90 -0.14
N LEU A 149 -2.02 -2.21 -0.19
CA LEU A 149 -1.61 -2.97 1.01
C LEU A 149 -0.26 -2.51 1.57
N ARG A 150 0.69 -2.17 0.69
CA ARG A 150 2.00 -1.63 1.12
C ARG A 150 1.82 -0.28 1.83
N PHE A 151 1.00 0.60 1.27
CA PHE A 151 0.68 1.89 1.88
C PHE A 151 0.01 1.72 3.26
N GLU A 152 -1.03 0.89 3.35
CA GLU A 152 -1.71 0.59 4.61
C GLU A 152 -0.78 0.01 5.66
N HIS A 153 0.10 -0.91 5.27
CA HIS A 153 1.12 -1.47 6.16
C HIS A 153 2.09 -0.40 6.67
N ALA A 154 2.56 0.49 5.79
CA ALA A 154 3.43 1.60 6.17
C ALA A 154 2.71 2.57 7.13
N ASN A 155 1.45 2.92 6.85
CA ASN A 155 0.68 3.84 7.68
C ASN A 155 0.43 3.26 9.08
N ARG A 156 0.08 1.98 9.20
CA ARG A 156 -0.06 1.29 10.50
C ARG A 156 1.25 1.26 11.28
N ARG A 157 2.38 1.01 10.62
CA ARG A 157 3.69 1.06 11.27
C ARG A 157 4.02 2.45 11.80
N ARG A 158 3.76 3.50 11.01
CA ARG A 158 3.92 4.90 11.43
C ARG A 158 3.08 5.18 12.68
N LEU A 159 1.79 4.86 12.63
CA LEU A 159 0.86 5.10 13.75
C LEU A 159 1.29 4.38 15.03
N LEU A 160 1.76 3.13 14.95
CA LEU A 160 2.22 2.37 16.11
C LEU A 160 3.51 2.92 16.73
N LEU A 161 4.38 3.52 15.92
CA LEU A 161 5.63 4.13 16.37
C LEU A 161 5.42 5.53 16.96
N THR A 162 4.42 6.27 16.48
CA THR A 162 4.08 7.61 16.96
C THR A 162 3.09 7.61 18.13
N GLN A 163 2.58 6.46 18.56
CA GLN A 163 1.75 6.43 19.78
C GLN A 163 2.63 6.79 20.99
N PRO A 164 2.26 7.83 21.76
CA PRO A 164 2.97 8.15 22.99
C PRO A 164 2.95 6.90 23.88
N THR A 165 4.12 6.51 24.37
CA THR A 165 4.18 5.44 25.37
C THR A 165 3.47 5.95 26.62
N PRO A 166 2.73 5.10 27.36
CA PRO A 166 2.15 5.51 28.64
C PRO A 166 3.23 6.07 29.60
N ASP A 167 4.49 5.65 29.42
CA ASP A 167 5.64 6.15 30.17
C ASP A 167 6.01 7.60 29.80
N SER A 168 5.78 8.02 28.55
CA SER A 168 5.99 9.42 28.10
C SER A 168 4.88 10.37 28.53
N ALA A 169 3.66 9.87 28.74
CA ALA A 169 2.55 10.64 29.30
C ALA A 169 2.71 10.83 30.82
N ALA A 170 3.29 9.85 31.53
CA ALA A 170 3.62 9.96 32.95
C ALA A 170 4.79 10.94 33.23
N ALA A 171 5.65 11.20 32.23
CA ALA A 171 6.77 12.13 32.34
C ALA A 171 6.42 13.60 32.05
N GLN A 172 5.18 13.90 31.64
CA GLN A 172 4.72 15.26 31.26
C GLN A 172 3.76 15.89 32.27
N SER A 173 3.72 15.42 33.52
CA SER A 173 3.08 16.16 34.60
C SER A 173 4.01 17.29 35.08
N PRO A 174 3.67 18.58 34.90
CA PRO A 174 4.46 19.67 35.45
C PRO A 174 4.30 19.69 36.97
N SER A 175 5.33 19.23 37.68
CA SER A 175 5.58 19.57 39.07
C SER A 175 5.79 21.07 39.17
N THR A 176 4.74 21.82 39.49
CA THR A 176 4.84 23.21 39.95
C THR A 176 4.30 23.30 41.37
N ALA A 177 5.15 22.94 42.32
CA ALA A 177 5.11 23.47 43.68
C ALA A 177 6.46 24.18 43.92
N ALA A 178 6.35 25.46 44.28
CA ALA A 178 7.41 26.44 44.43
C ALA A 178 8.37 26.15 45.59
N ALA A 179 9.61 26.62 45.48
CA ALA A 179 10.19 27.64 46.38
C ALA A 179 11.67 27.91 46.06
N ALA A 180 12.05 29.15 46.36
CA ALA A 180 13.24 29.88 45.94
C ALA A 180 14.57 29.53 46.65
N SER A 181 15.67 29.98 46.05
CA SER A 181 16.85 30.70 46.60
C SER A 181 18.12 30.17 45.89
N ASP A 182 18.85 30.97 45.12
CA ASP A 182 19.76 32.08 45.46
C ASP A 182 21.22 31.64 45.27
N GLY A 183 22.06 32.51 44.68
CA GLY A 183 23.52 32.42 44.76
C GLY A 183 24.35 31.83 43.59
N LEU A 184 24.97 32.76 42.84
CA LEU A 184 26.43 32.83 42.59
C LEU A 184 27.11 32.10 41.40
N VAL A 185 27.48 32.94 40.41
CA VAL A 185 28.70 33.05 39.56
C VAL A 185 29.82 31.99 39.69
N THR A 186 30.29 31.44 38.55
CA THR A 186 31.66 31.59 37.99
C THR A 186 31.77 31.09 36.54
N ASP A 187 32.53 31.84 35.75
CA ASP A 187 33.06 31.56 34.41
C ASP A 187 33.88 30.25 34.29
N ALA A 188 33.92 29.68 33.09
CA ALA A 188 35.16 29.45 32.32
C ALA A 188 34.90 28.58 31.07
N ALA A 189 35.45 29.04 29.95
CA ALA A 189 35.64 28.28 28.73
C ALA A 189 36.60 27.09 28.96
N ASP A 190 36.44 25.99 28.21
CA ASP A 190 37.51 25.53 27.32
C ASP A 190 37.04 24.46 26.32
N SER A 191 37.74 24.48 25.20
CA SER A 191 37.81 23.60 24.05
C SER A 191 37.98 22.10 24.34
N GLY A 192 37.65 21.27 23.35
CA GLY A 192 37.98 19.85 23.39
C GLY A 192 37.46 19.05 22.20
N ALA A 193 38.23 19.03 21.11
CA ALA A 193 38.14 18.03 20.06
C ALA A 193 38.35 16.62 20.65
N GLY A 194 37.65 15.61 20.14
CA GLY A 194 37.94 14.22 20.52
C GLY A 194 36.95 13.24 19.92
N GLY A 195 37.45 12.38 19.02
CA GLY A 195 36.66 11.44 18.26
C GLY A 195 35.99 10.31 19.06
N GLY A 196 35.19 9.55 18.31
CA GLY A 196 34.62 8.28 18.72
C GLY A 196 33.10 8.31 18.72
N SER A 197 32.48 7.44 17.94
CA SER A 197 32.15 6.13 18.49
C SER A 197 31.35 5.29 17.51
N SER A 198 31.94 4.18 17.08
CA SER A 198 31.22 2.97 16.66
C SER A 198 30.21 2.51 17.74
N LYS A 199 30.35 2.97 18.99
CA LYS A 199 29.33 2.80 20.04
C LYS A 199 28.03 3.55 19.73
N GLY A 200 28.04 4.71 19.06
CA GLY A 200 26.81 5.47 18.75
C GLY A 200 25.88 4.70 17.81
N ALA A 201 26.45 4.03 16.80
CA ALA A 201 25.71 3.13 15.92
C ALA A 201 25.21 1.88 16.66
N ALA A 202 26.01 1.34 17.59
CA ALA A 202 25.61 0.21 18.42
C ALA A 202 24.49 0.56 19.42
N TYR A 203 24.49 1.78 19.99
CA TYR A 203 23.42 2.28 20.84
C TYR A 203 22.14 2.56 20.04
N ALA A 204 22.24 3.08 18.82
CA ALA A 204 21.10 3.24 17.92
C ALA A 204 20.51 1.88 17.47
N ALA A 205 21.36 0.90 17.16
CA ALA A 205 20.94 -0.47 16.85
C ALA A 205 20.34 -1.19 18.07
N ALA A 206 20.87 -0.95 19.27
CA ALA A 206 20.31 -1.49 20.51
C ALA A 206 18.97 -0.83 20.89
N ALA A 207 18.81 0.47 20.62
CA ALA A 207 17.56 1.22 20.82
C ALA A 207 16.47 0.70 19.89
N THR A 208 16.75 0.59 18.59
CA THR A 208 15.82 0.02 17.60
C THR A 208 15.48 -1.45 17.90
N ALA A 209 16.43 -2.24 18.40
CA ALA A 209 16.16 -3.62 18.83
C ALA A 209 15.34 -3.70 20.13
N ARG A 210 15.44 -2.72 21.04
CA ARG A 210 14.58 -2.64 22.24
C ARG A 210 13.17 -2.20 21.87
N GLU A 211 13.04 -1.23 20.97
CA GLU A 211 11.76 -0.79 20.42
C GLU A 211 11.05 -1.93 19.67
N ALA A 212 11.78 -2.71 18.87
CA ALA A 212 11.25 -3.88 18.18
C ALA A 212 10.75 -4.95 19.18
N ARG A 213 11.48 -5.19 20.28
CA ARG A 213 11.05 -6.11 21.35
C ARG A 213 9.84 -5.57 22.13
N ALA A 214 9.80 -4.26 22.39
CA ALA A 214 8.66 -3.61 23.04
C ALA A 214 7.40 -3.68 22.17
N LEU A 215 7.52 -3.45 20.87
CA LEU A 215 6.44 -3.65 19.89
C LEU A 215 5.98 -5.11 19.85
N ARG A 216 6.92 -6.07 19.83
CA ARG A 216 6.58 -7.50 19.90
C ARG A 216 5.76 -7.83 21.14
N ASN A 217 6.17 -7.34 22.31
CA ASN A 217 5.48 -7.61 23.57
C ASN A 217 4.10 -6.90 23.63
N ARG A 218 3.98 -5.68 23.07
CA ARG A 218 2.69 -4.98 22.94
C ARG A 218 1.71 -5.74 22.04
N LEU A 219 2.21 -6.30 20.94
CA LEU A 219 1.40 -7.12 20.04
C LEU A 219 0.96 -8.41 20.74
N LEU A 220 1.87 -9.09 21.42
CA LEU A 220 1.56 -10.33 22.16
C LEU A 220 0.54 -10.10 23.30
N ASN A 221 0.57 -8.93 23.95
CA ASN A 221 -0.34 -8.60 25.05
C ASN A 221 -1.73 -8.12 24.58
N ARG A 222 -1.89 -7.73 23.30
CA ARG A 222 -3.19 -7.38 22.70
C ARG A 222 -3.88 -8.55 22.02
N ILE A 223 -3.22 -9.69 21.88
CA ILE A 223 -3.83 -10.93 21.37
C ILE A 223 -4.68 -11.54 22.49
N PRO A 224 -5.97 -11.86 22.25
CA PRO A 224 -6.81 -12.54 23.23
C PRO A 224 -6.13 -13.83 23.74
N LYS A 225 -6.02 -14.00 25.07
CA LYS A 225 -5.41 -15.20 25.70
C LYS A 225 -6.05 -16.53 25.25
N MET A 226 -7.28 -16.49 24.74
CA MET A 226 -7.94 -17.65 24.13
C MET A 226 -7.24 -18.21 22.87
N LEU A 227 -6.43 -17.39 22.18
CA LEU A 227 -5.58 -17.84 21.07
C LEU A 227 -4.26 -18.46 21.55
N LEU A 228 -3.82 -18.16 22.78
CA LEU A 228 -2.63 -18.77 23.39
C LEU A 228 -2.97 -20.10 24.09
N ALA A 229 -4.19 -20.25 24.59
CA ALA A 229 -4.64 -21.47 25.28
C ALA A 229 -5.05 -22.62 24.32
N THR A 230 -5.55 -22.30 23.13
CA THR A 230 -6.01 -23.30 22.15
C THR A 230 -4.87 -24.09 21.51
N SER A 231 -3.64 -23.56 21.50
CA SER A 231 -2.44 -24.28 21.04
C SER A 231 -2.00 -25.40 22.00
N ALA A 232 -2.36 -25.33 23.28
CA ALA A 232 -1.99 -26.37 24.26
C ALA A 232 -2.99 -27.52 24.27
N ALA A 233 -4.29 -27.24 24.04
CA ALA A 233 -5.34 -28.26 24.05
C ALA A 233 -5.38 -29.12 22.78
N SER A 234 -4.99 -28.58 21.62
CA SER A 234 -5.07 -29.29 20.33
C SER A 234 -3.95 -30.32 20.10
N MET A 235 -2.93 -30.40 20.97
CA MET A 235 -1.88 -31.43 20.87
C MET A 235 -2.17 -32.70 21.69
N ALA A 236 -3.28 -32.77 22.43
CA ALA A 236 -3.61 -33.92 23.28
C ALA A 236 -4.60 -34.92 22.65
N THR A 237 -5.21 -34.64 21.49
CA THR A 237 -6.38 -35.43 21.00
C THR A 237 -6.25 -36.00 19.59
N SER A 238 -5.03 -36.17 19.06
CA SER A 238 -4.82 -36.80 17.75
C SER A 238 -4.04 -38.12 17.86
N ARG A 239 -4.59 -39.08 18.60
CA ARG A 239 -4.32 -40.50 18.43
C ARG A 239 -5.57 -41.32 18.70
N THR A 240 -6.56 -41.29 17.81
CA THR A 240 -7.36 -42.48 17.50
C THR A 240 -8.29 -42.24 16.30
N THR A 241 -8.37 -43.29 15.47
CA THR A 241 -9.45 -43.71 14.57
C THR A 241 -9.71 -43.00 13.23
N ALA A 242 -9.79 -43.90 12.24
CA ALA A 242 -10.14 -43.76 10.84
C ALA A 242 -11.65 -43.56 10.59
N ALA A 243 -11.95 -43.33 9.30
CA ALA A 243 -13.13 -43.78 8.54
C ALA A 243 -14.12 -42.69 8.07
N VAL A 244 -14.27 -42.67 6.73
CA VAL A 244 -15.53 -42.61 5.93
C VAL A 244 -16.48 -41.42 6.10
N GLY A 245 -16.86 -40.85 4.95
CA GLY A 245 -18.22 -40.31 4.75
C GLY A 245 -18.28 -38.93 4.11
N GLY A 246 -18.85 -38.86 2.91
CA GLY A 246 -19.19 -37.60 2.23
C GLY A 246 -20.41 -36.90 2.83
N GLY A 247 -20.67 -35.69 2.35
CA GLY A 247 -21.91 -34.98 2.63
C GLY A 247 -21.77 -33.47 2.52
N ALA A 248 -22.59 -32.88 1.66
CA ALA A 248 -22.69 -31.45 1.37
C ALA A 248 -22.96 -30.59 2.61
N GLY A 249 -22.43 -29.37 2.62
CA GLY A 249 -22.69 -28.35 3.64
C GLY A 249 -22.56 -26.95 3.05
N SER A 250 -23.62 -26.18 3.23
CA SER A 250 -23.89 -24.81 2.76
C SER A 250 -22.80 -23.77 3.06
N PHE A 251 -22.51 -22.92 2.07
CA PHE A 251 -21.63 -21.76 2.23
C PHE A 251 -22.42 -20.55 2.79
N HIS A 252 -22.04 -20.06 3.99
CA HIS A 252 -22.51 -18.79 4.54
C HIS A 252 -21.53 -17.66 4.15
N PRO A 253 -21.99 -16.54 3.54
CA PRO A 253 -21.13 -15.40 3.26
C PRO A 253 -21.04 -14.52 4.50
N GLY A 254 -20.06 -14.78 5.36
CA GLY A 254 -19.88 -14.01 6.60
C GLY A 254 -18.51 -14.11 7.27
N ALA A 255 -17.52 -14.71 6.62
CA ALA A 255 -16.17 -14.84 7.19
C ALA A 255 -15.21 -13.87 6.52
N MET A 256 -14.93 -12.78 7.22
CA MET A 256 -13.85 -11.84 6.94
C MET A 256 -12.52 -12.60 6.79
N LEU A 257 -11.85 -12.37 5.66
CA LEU A 257 -10.49 -12.84 5.38
C LEU A 257 -9.52 -12.33 6.44
N PHE A 258 -9.24 -13.15 7.45
CA PHE A 258 -8.01 -13.05 8.24
C PHE A 258 -6.92 -13.83 7.51
N CYS A 259 -6.19 -13.15 6.61
CA CYS A 259 -4.96 -13.68 6.05
C CYS A 259 -3.82 -13.54 7.07
N TYR A 260 -3.60 -14.57 7.89
CA TYR A 260 -2.29 -14.86 8.47
C TYR A 260 -1.74 -16.11 7.79
N SER A 261 -0.60 -15.99 7.12
CA SER A 261 0.15 -17.16 6.67
C SER A 261 1.65 -16.86 6.65
N HIS A 262 2.37 -17.50 7.57
CA HIS A 262 3.37 -18.52 7.24
C HIS A 262 3.57 -19.46 8.44
N PRO A 263 3.81 -20.77 8.22
CA PRO A 263 4.15 -21.72 9.28
C PRO A 263 5.58 -21.48 9.78
N PRO A 264 5.88 -21.76 11.07
CA PRO A 264 7.22 -21.60 11.62
C PRO A 264 8.19 -22.66 11.07
N PRO A 265 9.50 -22.36 10.99
CA PRO A 265 10.52 -23.32 10.56
C PRO A 265 10.63 -24.50 11.55
N PRO A 266 11.07 -25.69 11.08
CA PRO A 266 11.15 -26.88 11.92
C PRO A 266 12.13 -26.68 13.09
N PRO A 267 11.85 -27.28 14.26
CA PRO A 267 12.71 -27.15 15.43
C PRO A 267 14.07 -27.85 15.23
N LEU A 268 15.12 -27.22 15.75
CA LEU A 268 16.51 -27.68 15.69
C LEU A 268 16.73 -28.95 16.52
N PRO A 269 17.66 -29.83 16.10
CA PRO A 269 18.09 -30.95 16.93
C PRO A 269 18.89 -30.44 18.16
N PRO A 270 18.78 -31.12 19.31
CA PRO A 270 19.45 -30.70 20.54
C PRO A 270 20.97 -30.83 20.41
N GLY A 271 21.69 -29.71 20.60
CA GLY A 271 23.17 -29.68 20.68
C GLY A 271 23.88 -28.76 19.67
N ALA A 272 23.17 -28.09 18.76
CA ALA A 272 23.82 -27.19 17.79
C ALA A 272 24.25 -25.85 18.43
N SER A 273 25.53 -25.49 18.31
CA SER A 273 26.05 -24.21 18.81
C SER A 273 25.57 -23.02 17.96
N ALA A 274 25.44 -21.85 18.57
CA ALA A 274 24.97 -20.62 17.91
C ALA A 274 25.82 -20.17 16.70
N ALA A 275 27.07 -20.65 16.60
CA ALA A 275 27.93 -20.40 15.45
C ALA A 275 27.55 -21.28 14.24
N ALA A 276 27.11 -22.52 14.48
CA ALA A 276 26.66 -23.43 13.43
C ALA A 276 25.32 -22.98 12.82
N THR A 277 24.44 -22.37 13.63
CA THR A 277 23.15 -21.85 13.17
C THR A 277 23.29 -20.59 12.30
N ALA A 278 24.26 -19.72 12.59
CA ALA A 278 24.57 -18.57 11.74
C ALA A 278 25.17 -18.97 10.37
N ALA A 279 25.97 -20.05 10.35
CA ALA A 279 26.55 -20.58 9.11
C ALA A 279 25.51 -21.27 8.22
N ALA A 280 24.56 -22.02 8.81
CA ALA A 280 23.46 -22.66 8.08
C ALA A 280 22.47 -21.63 7.50
N ALA A 281 22.12 -20.59 8.27
CA ALA A 281 21.26 -19.50 7.78
C ALA A 281 21.90 -18.69 6.64
N LYS A 282 23.24 -18.49 6.67
CA LYS A 282 23.98 -17.86 5.57
C LYS A 282 24.03 -18.74 4.31
N ARG A 283 24.14 -20.08 4.45
CA ARG A 283 24.07 -21.02 3.31
C ARG A 283 22.67 -21.05 2.67
N ALA A 284 21.61 -21.12 3.47
CA ALA A 284 20.24 -21.11 2.96
C ALA A 284 19.86 -19.80 2.25
N ALA A 285 20.43 -18.66 2.70
CA ALA A 285 20.26 -17.37 2.03
C ALA A 285 21.09 -17.22 0.74
N ALA A 286 22.16 -18.01 0.58
CA ALA A 286 22.99 -18.03 -0.62
C ALA A 286 22.42 -18.94 -1.72
N GLU A 287 21.72 -20.02 -1.35
CA GLU A 287 21.00 -20.89 -2.30
C GLU A 287 19.67 -20.29 -2.81
N ALA A 288 19.18 -19.22 -2.19
CA ALA A 288 17.97 -18.51 -2.58
C ALA A 288 18.23 -17.28 -3.49
N ARG A 289 19.47 -17.12 -3.99
CA ARG A 289 19.86 -16.13 -5.02
C ARG A 289 20.27 -16.85 -6.29
#